data_AF-A0A0W0ZJE3-F1
#
_entry.id   AF-A0A0W0ZJE3-F1
#
_cell.length_a   1.000
_cell.length_b   1.000
_cell.length_c   1.000
_cell.angle_alpha   90.00
_cell.angle_beta   90.00
_cell.angle_gamma   90.00
#
_symmetry.space_group_name_H-M   'P 1'
#
loop_
_entity.id
_entity.type
_entity.pdbx_description
1 polymer ?
#
loop_
_entity_poly.entity_id
_entity_poly.type
_entity_poly.pdbx_seq_one_letter_code
_entity_poly.pdbx_strand_id
1 'polypeptide(L)'
;MKAKKEPAKVRFYQPQPFPKTSQEAFDILSYNQDLSEIKDILFNFKQLVDIKKSVLTSHTLPDSKIPNNQAFIDNLETRINRLEAAVDKDEAYPSFYGDVCKVKEDLQVILGYYQSQIKQGQPIVKSYMRQAQSSASELTALASELASEQHPILDNKDSRMLTKYTINYCATDIMQEDVATIEYIVQKPYLLDHSDDPQFSYLK
;
A
#
# COMPACT_ATOMS: atom_id res chain seq x y z
N MET A 1 4.13 53.44 -42.01
CA MET A 1 4.77 52.09 -42.04
C MET A 1 3.95 51.18 -41.14
N LYS A 2 3.31 50.14 -41.69
CA LYS A 2 2.53 49.16 -40.90
C LYS A 2 3.47 48.01 -40.48
N ALA A 3 3.59 47.77 -39.18
CA ALA A 3 4.37 46.65 -38.65
C ALA A 3 3.71 45.32 -39.07
N LYS A 4 4.49 44.43 -39.71
CA LYS A 4 4.09 43.04 -39.97
C LYS A 4 4.05 42.32 -38.62
N LYS A 5 2.85 41.89 -38.18
CA LYS A 5 2.73 40.89 -37.12
C LYS A 5 3.26 39.56 -37.66
N GLU A 6 4.28 39.01 -37.02
CA GLU A 6 4.71 37.64 -37.28
C GLU A 6 3.60 36.65 -36.88
N PRO A 7 3.38 35.59 -37.66
CA PRO A 7 2.42 34.56 -37.30
C PRO A 7 2.90 33.80 -36.05
N ALA A 8 1.98 33.56 -35.12
CA ALA A 8 2.25 32.76 -33.93
C ALA A 8 2.75 31.37 -34.34
N LYS A 9 3.95 31.00 -33.85
CA LYS A 9 4.49 29.65 -34.02
C LYS A 9 3.54 28.65 -33.38
N VAL A 10 2.82 27.89 -34.20
CA VAL A 10 2.06 26.72 -33.77
C VAL A 10 3.06 25.72 -33.20
N ARG A 11 3.08 25.56 -31.87
CA ARG A 11 3.85 24.51 -31.21
C ARG A 11 3.11 23.20 -31.46
N PHE A 12 3.58 22.41 -32.42
CA PHE A 12 3.16 21.01 -32.54
C PHE A 12 3.60 20.29 -31.26
N TYR A 13 2.66 19.60 -30.60
CA TYR A 13 2.99 18.72 -29.48
C TYR A 13 3.92 17.63 -30.02
N GLN A 14 5.16 17.59 -29.55
CA GLN A 14 6.04 16.46 -29.80
C GLN A 14 5.75 15.40 -28.72
N PRO A 15 5.56 14.12 -29.09
CA PRO A 15 5.45 13.05 -28.11
C PRO A 15 6.68 13.08 -27.21
N GLN A 16 6.47 13.18 -25.89
CA GLN A 16 7.59 13.04 -24.97
C GLN A 16 8.06 11.58 -24.97
N PRO A 17 9.38 11.34 -24.87
CA PRO A 17 9.91 9.99 -24.73
C PRO A 17 9.34 9.34 -23.47
N PHE A 18 9.24 8.00 -23.47
CA PHE A 18 8.85 7.27 -22.28
C PHE A 18 9.80 7.59 -21.13
N PRO A 19 9.31 7.96 -19.93
CA PRO A 19 10.17 8.37 -18.84
C PRO A 19 11.13 7.26 -18.42
N LYS A 20 12.44 7.52 -18.51
CA LYS A 20 13.48 6.54 -18.13
C LYS A 20 13.36 6.09 -16.67
N THR A 21 12.94 6.97 -15.78
CA THR A 21 12.62 6.63 -14.37
C THR A 21 11.54 5.55 -14.26
N SER A 22 10.49 5.63 -15.08
CA SER A 22 9.41 4.64 -15.09
C SER A 22 9.86 3.30 -15.64
N GLN A 23 10.79 3.29 -16.61
CA GLN A 23 11.37 2.04 -17.11
C GLN A 23 12.25 1.39 -16.05
N GLU A 24 13.16 2.13 -15.43
CA GLU A 24 14.06 1.60 -14.40
C GLU A 24 13.30 1.08 -13.18
N ALA A 25 12.28 1.81 -12.75
CA ALA A 25 11.43 1.39 -11.65
C ALA A 25 10.65 0.12 -11.98
N PHE A 26 10.15 -0.01 -13.21
CA PHE A 26 9.49 -1.21 -13.70
C PHE A 26 10.45 -2.39 -13.71
N ASP A 27 11.66 -2.22 -14.25
CA ASP A 27 12.67 -3.27 -14.29
C ASP A 27 12.99 -3.74 -12.86
N ILE A 28 13.30 -2.81 -11.94
CA ILE A 28 13.62 -3.15 -10.55
C ILE A 28 12.47 -3.89 -9.85
N LEU A 29 11.24 -3.40 -10.00
CA LEU A 29 10.06 -3.99 -9.34
C LEU A 29 9.70 -5.36 -9.92
N SER A 30 9.94 -5.59 -11.22
CA SER A 30 9.61 -6.85 -11.90
C SER A 30 10.53 -8.01 -11.48
N TYR A 31 11.74 -7.71 -11.01
CA TYR A 31 12.73 -8.73 -10.60
C TYR A 31 12.86 -8.91 -9.08
N ASN A 32 12.06 -8.21 -8.28
CA ASN A 32 12.11 -8.29 -6.82
C ASN A 32 10.78 -8.76 -6.21
N GLN A 33 10.79 -9.06 -4.92
CA GLN A 33 9.60 -9.54 -4.19
C GLN A 33 8.77 -8.41 -3.57
N ASP A 34 9.18 -7.15 -3.77
CA ASP A 34 8.63 -6.00 -3.03
C ASP A 34 7.14 -5.84 -3.31
N LEU A 35 6.67 -6.09 -4.54
CA LEU A 35 5.25 -5.98 -4.85
C LEU A 35 4.39 -7.01 -4.09
N SER A 36 4.92 -8.21 -3.85
CA SER A 36 4.25 -9.22 -3.02
C SER A 36 4.23 -8.77 -1.56
N GLU A 37 5.39 -8.34 -1.04
CA GLU A 37 5.52 -7.83 0.33
C GLU A 37 4.56 -6.65 0.60
N ILE A 38 4.43 -5.72 -0.36
CA ILE A 38 3.51 -4.58 -0.27
C ILE A 38 2.05 -5.04 -0.19
N LYS A 39 1.67 -6.08 -0.94
CA LYS A 39 0.31 -6.63 -0.88
C LYS A 39 0.04 -7.29 0.46
N ASP A 40 1.01 -8.03 1.00
CA ASP A 40 0.88 -8.68 2.30
C ASP A 40 0.74 -7.64 3.42
N ILE A 41 1.56 -6.58 3.39
CA ILE A 41 1.45 -5.43 4.31
C ILE A 41 0.06 -4.79 4.21
N LEU A 42 -0.45 -4.52 3.00
CA LEU A 42 -1.78 -3.94 2.83
C LEU A 42 -2.88 -4.88 3.35
N PHE A 43 -2.75 -6.18 3.10
CA PHE A 43 -3.68 -7.19 3.55
C PHE A 43 -3.75 -7.25 5.08
N ASN A 44 -2.59 -7.30 5.75
CA ASN A 44 -2.44 -7.25 7.20
C ASN A 44 -3.05 -5.96 7.76
N PHE A 45 -2.69 -4.81 7.16
CA PHE A 45 -3.18 -3.50 7.57
C PHE A 45 -4.71 -3.42 7.52
N LYS A 46 -5.35 -3.94 6.46
CA LYS A 46 -6.82 -4.00 6.33
C LYS A 46 -7.48 -4.79 7.47
N GLN A 47 -6.80 -5.76 8.08
CA GLN A 47 -7.33 -6.51 9.22
C GLN A 47 -7.13 -5.80 10.57
N LEU A 48 -6.05 -5.03 10.69
CA LEU A 48 -5.60 -4.40 11.94
C LEU A 48 -6.17 -2.99 12.13
N VAL A 49 -6.49 -2.30 11.04
CA VAL A 49 -7.06 -0.95 11.09
C VAL A 49 -8.57 -0.98 11.36
N ASP A 50 -9.03 -0.19 12.32
CA ASP A 50 -10.44 0.17 12.44
C ASP A 50 -10.70 1.44 11.63
N ILE A 51 -11.44 1.33 10.52
CA ILE A 51 -11.72 2.44 9.60
C ILE A 51 -12.33 3.66 10.30
N LYS A 52 -13.13 3.45 11.35
CA LYS A 52 -13.86 4.52 12.04
C LYS A 52 -13.09 5.08 13.23
N LYS A 53 -12.32 4.24 13.94
CA LYS A 53 -11.64 4.62 15.19
C LYS A 53 -10.18 4.94 15.01
N SER A 54 -9.53 4.40 13.99
CA SER A 54 -8.11 4.62 13.74
C SER A 54 -7.88 6.02 13.20
N VAL A 55 -6.80 6.64 13.64
CA VAL A 55 -6.33 7.92 13.10
C VAL A 55 -5.06 7.63 12.31
N LEU A 56 -5.14 7.81 10.99
CA LEU A 56 -3.99 7.70 10.10
C LEU A 56 -3.41 9.08 9.85
N THR A 57 -2.09 9.17 9.81
CA THR A 57 -1.38 10.43 9.59
C THR A 57 -0.35 10.31 8.47
N SER A 58 -0.31 11.29 7.58
CA SER A 58 0.67 11.46 6.52
C SER A 58 1.44 12.77 6.71
N HIS A 59 2.76 12.71 6.61
CA HIS A 59 3.62 13.90 6.62
C HIS A 59 3.47 14.78 5.37
N THR A 60 2.81 14.27 4.32
CA THR A 60 2.60 15.02 3.07
C THR A 60 1.38 15.93 3.10
N LEU A 61 0.53 15.83 4.15
CA LEU A 61 -0.68 16.64 4.29
C LEU A 61 -0.47 17.82 5.24
N PRO A 62 -1.06 19.01 4.94
CA PRO A 62 -0.96 20.19 5.81
C PRO A 62 -1.41 19.94 7.25
N ASP A 63 -2.54 19.24 7.43
CA ASP A 63 -3.08 18.90 8.76
C ASP A 63 -2.60 17.54 9.27
N SER A 64 -1.69 16.90 8.51
CA SER A 64 -1.17 15.55 8.70
C SER A 64 -2.20 14.43 8.78
N LYS A 65 -3.49 14.67 9.03
CA LYS A 65 -4.51 13.64 9.22
C LYS A 65 -5.10 13.20 7.89
N ILE A 66 -5.19 11.89 7.68
CA ILE A 66 -5.99 11.31 6.59
C ILE A 66 -7.48 11.51 6.91
N PRO A 67 -8.24 12.20 6.05
CA PRO A 67 -9.64 12.52 6.34
C PRO A 67 -10.57 11.31 6.21
N ASN A 68 -10.22 10.35 5.35
CA ASN A 68 -11.02 9.16 5.09
C ASN A 68 -10.10 7.93 4.95
N ASN A 69 -10.10 7.08 5.97
CA ASN A 69 -9.28 5.87 6.01
C ASN A 69 -9.66 4.86 4.92
N GLN A 70 -10.94 4.76 4.55
CA GLN A 70 -11.38 3.86 3.48
C GLN A 70 -10.85 4.33 2.13
N ALA A 71 -11.00 5.62 1.82
CA ALA A 71 -10.48 6.18 0.57
C ALA A 71 -8.96 6.06 0.48
N PHE A 72 -8.25 6.16 1.61
CA PHE A 72 -6.81 5.89 1.64
C PHE A 72 -6.47 4.45 1.24
N ILE A 73 -7.13 3.46 1.84
CA ILE A 73 -6.93 2.04 1.52
C ILE A 73 -7.28 1.74 0.06
N ASP A 74 -8.43 2.21 -0.43
CA ASP A 74 -8.89 1.96 -1.79
C ASP A 74 -7.92 2.55 -2.83
N ASN A 75 -7.38 3.74 -2.55
CA ASN A 75 -6.40 4.40 -3.41
C ASN A 75 -5.06 3.66 -3.44
N LEU A 76 -4.59 3.17 -2.29
CA LEU A 76 -3.38 2.38 -2.18
C LEU A 76 -3.54 1.03 -2.93
N GLU A 77 -4.64 0.33 -2.69
CA GLU A 77 -4.99 -0.93 -3.38
C GLU A 77 -5.06 -0.73 -4.90
N THR A 78 -5.69 0.36 -5.35
CA THR A 78 -5.77 0.69 -6.79
C THR A 78 -4.38 0.91 -7.40
N ARG A 79 -3.46 1.58 -6.69
CA ARG A 79 -2.08 1.78 -7.16
C ARG A 79 -1.32 0.45 -7.24
N ILE A 80 -1.41 -0.37 -6.21
CA ILE A 80 -0.76 -1.68 -6.15
C ILE A 80 -1.25 -2.58 -7.30
N ASN A 81 -2.56 -2.64 -7.52
CA ASN A 81 -3.13 -3.44 -8.61
C ASN A 81 -2.71 -2.94 -9.99
N ARG A 82 -2.50 -1.62 -10.14
CA ARG A 82 -2.00 -1.06 -11.41
C ARG A 82 -0.53 -1.41 -11.65
N LEU A 83 0.31 -1.38 -10.60
CA LEU A 83 1.70 -1.83 -10.67
C LEU A 83 1.78 -3.33 -10.99
N GLU A 84 0.98 -4.15 -10.32
CA GLU A 84 0.85 -5.59 -10.60
C GLU A 84 0.43 -5.86 -12.05
N ALA A 85 -0.64 -5.22 -12.51
CA ALA A 85 -1.11 -5.42 -13.87
C ALA A 85 -0.06 -5.03 -14.93
N ALA A 86 0.83 -4.08 -14.62
CA ALA A 86 1.95 -3.72 -15.50
C ALA A 86 3.05 -4.79 -15.49
N VAL A 87 3.43 -5.30 -14.30
CA VAL A 87 4.41 -6.38 -14.16
C VAL A 87 3.91 -7.68 -14.83
N ASP A 88 2.66 -8.07 -14.58
CA ASP A 88 2.07 -9.30 -15.14
C ASP A 88 1.96 -9.27 -16.68
N LYS A 89 1.83 -8.07 -17.26
CA LYS A 89 1.74 -7.87 -18.71
C LYS A 89 3.08 -7.56 -19.36
N ASP A 90 4.15 -7.47 -18.57
CA ASP A 90 5.46 -7.01 -19.01
C ASP A 90 5.42 -5.64 -19.74
N GLU A 91 4.58 -4.73 -19.25
CA GLU A 91 4.31 -3.44 -19.90
C GLU A 91 4.32 -2.27 -18.90
N ALA A 92 5.42 -1.51 -18.89
CA ALA A 92 5.54 -0.28 -18.12
C ALA A 92 4.63 0.84 -18.67
N TYR A 93 4.17 1.73 -17.80
CA TYR A 93 3.40 2.93 -18.19
C TYR A 93 4.09 4.22 -17.75
N PRO A 94 3.82 5.38 -18.41
CA PRO A 94 4.61 6.59 -18.20
C PRO A 94 4.68 7.09 -16.75
N SER A 95 3.64 6.88 -15.95
CA SER A 95 3.59 7.28 -14.54
C SER A 95 3.96 6.16 -13.56
N PHE A 96 4.59 5.07 -14.00
CA PHE A 96 4.94 3.91 -13.16
C PHE A 96 5.78 4.32 -11.95
N TYR A 97 6.87 5.07 -12.18
CA TYR A 97 7.71 5.56 -11.08
C TYR A 97 6.93 6.48 -10.12
N GLY A 98 6.01 7.29 -10.65
CA GLY A 98 5.14 8.13 -9.83
C GLY A 98 4.26 7.31 -8.89
N ASP A 99 3.75 6.17 -9.34
CA ASP A 99 2.96 5.27 -8.51
C ASP A 99 3.81 4.53 -7.48
N VAL A 100 5.02 4.09 -7.84
CA VAL A 100 5.98 3.53 -6.88
C VAL A 100 6.25 4.53 -5.75
N CYS A 101 6.55 5.79 -6.08
CA CYS A 101 6.74 6.85 -5.09
C CYS A 101 5.51 7.05 -4.21
N LYS A 102 4.30 7.05 -4.78
CA LYS A 102 3.06 7.21 -4.02
C LYS A 102 2.78 6.03 -3.09
N VAL A 103 3.02 4.80 -3.55
CA VAL A 103 2.94 3.61 -2.70
C VAL A 103 3.90 3.73 -1.52
N LYS A 104 5.16 4.17 -1.75
CA LYS A 104 6.12 4.40 -0.66
C LYS A 104 5.68 5.48 0.33
N GLU A 105 5.03 6.55 -0.14
CA GLU A 105 4.44 7.57 0.74
C GLU A 105 3.31 6.96 1.59
N ASP A 106 2.43 6.15 0.99
CA ASP A 106 1.32 5.51 1.71
C ASP A 106 1.81 4.44 2.70
N LEU A 107 2.88 3.70 2.37
CA LEU A 107 3.49 2.75 3.30
C LEU A 107 4.03 3.46 4.54
N GLN A 108 4.53 4.70 4.42
CA GLN A 108 4.94 5.49 5.59
C GLN A 108 3.75 5.86 6.50
N VAL A 109 2.54 6.00 5.94
CA VAL A 109 1.31 6.18 6.75
C VAL A 109 1.03 4.92 7.56
N ILE A 110 1.16 3.73 6.94
CA ILE A 110 1.00 2.43 7.62
C ILE A 110 2.08 2.26 8.70
N LEU A 111 3.33 2.57 8.38
CA LEU A 111 4.46 2.55 9.32
C LEU A 111 4.17 3.38 10.57
N GLY A 112 3.78 4.65 10.39
CA GLY A 112 3.45 5.54 11.49
C GLY A 112 2.27 5.03 12.32
N TYR A 113 1.26 4.44 11.68
CA TYR A 113 0.14 3.81 12.37
C TYR A 113 0.59 2.61 13.23
N TYR A 114 1.36 1.68 12.67
CA TYR A 114 1.85 0.50 13.40
C TYR A 114 2.75 0.87 14.56
N GLN A 115 3.72 1.78 14.36
CA GLN A 115 4.57 2.27 15.43
C GLN A 115 3.75 2.90 16.56
N SER A 116 2.71 3.67 16.22
CA SER A 116 1.80 4.26 17.19
C SER A 116 0.97 3.21 17.95
N GLN A 117 0.42 2.20 17.24
CA GLN A 117 -0.31 1.09 17.87
C GLN A 117 0.60 0.30 18.81
N ILE A 118 1.81 -0.10 18.37
CA ILE A 118 2.78 -0.82 19.19
C ILE A 118 3.10 -0.01 20.47
N LYS A 119 3.41 1.28 20.32
CA LYS A 119 3.74 2.16 21.46
C LYS A 119 2.60 2.29 22.47
N GLN A 120 1.35 2.31 21.99
CA GLN A 120 0.16 2.42 22.84
C GLN A 120 -0.31 1.06 23.38
N GLY A 121 0.38 -0.04 23.06
CA GLY A 121 -0.03 -1.38 23.45
C GLY A 121 -1.29 -1.86 22.74
N GLN A 122 -1.48 -1.46 21.49
CA GLN A 122 -2.48 -1.90 20.51
C GLN A 122 -3.94 -1.83 21.00
N PRO A 123 -4.46 -0.64 21.35
CA PRO A 123 -5.81 -0.48 21.88
C PRO A 123 -6.91 -0.96 20.91
N ILE A 124 -6.71 -0.79 19.60
CA ILE A 124 -7.68 -1.23 18.57
C ILE A 124 -7.78 -2.75 18.56
N VAL A 125 -6.65 -3.43 18.46
CA VAL A 125 -6.55 -4.90 18.50
C VAL A 125 -7.14 -5.44 19.80
N LYS A 126 -6.73 -4.90 20.97
CA LYS A 126 -7.27 -5.33 22.28
C LYS A 126 -8.79 -5.19 22.35
N SER A 127 -9.34 -4.10 21.83
CA SER A 127 -10.79 -3.89 21.78
C SER A 127 -11.48 -4.94 20.92
N TYR A 128 -10.93 -5.23 19.73
CA TYR A 128 -11.44 -6.27 18.85
C TYR A 128 -11.34 -7.66 19.49
N MET A 129 -10.19 -8.04 20.04
CA MET A 129 -9.98 -9.36 20.66
C MET A 129 -10.96 -9.63 21.79
N ARG A 130 -11.22 -8.63 22.65
CA ARG A 130 -12.21 -8.73 23.73
C ARG A 130 -13.63 -9.00 23.20
N GLN A 131 -13.99 -8.39 22.06
CA GLN A 131 -15.29 -8.60 21.44
C GLN A 131 -15.37 -9.97 20.76
N ALA A 132 -14.33 -10.35 20.01
CA ALA A 132 -14.23 -11.61 19.30
C ALA A 132 -14.26 -12.82 20.25
N GLN A 133 -13.66 -12.71 21.43
CA GLN A 133 -13.63 -13.78 22.43
C GLN A 133 -14.83 -13.76 23.40
N SER A 134 -15.80 -12.87 23.21
CA SER A 134 -17.00 -12.85 24.04
C SER A 134 -17.90 -14.06 23.74
N SER A 135 -18.63 -14.54 24.74
CA SER A 135 -19.52 -15.71 24.58
C SER A 135 -20.65 -15.50 23.58
N ALA A 136 -21.02 -14.24 23.31
CA ALA A 136 -22.05 -13.84 22.37
C ALA A 136 -21.47 -13.47 20.97
N SER A 137 -20.19 -13.71 20.73
CA SER A 137 -19.57 -13.36 19.45
C SER A 137 -19.89 -14.37 18.35
N GLU A 138 -19.87 -13.90 17.10
CA GLU A 138 -19.99 -14.76 15.92
C GLU A 138 -18.87 -15.82 15.87
N LEU A 139 -17.67 -15.47 16.36
CA LEU A 139 -16.53 -16.40 16.39
C LEU A 139 -16.76 -17.55 17.37
N THR A 140 -17.32 -17.28 18.55
CA THR A 140 -17.64 -18.32 19.55
C THR A 140 -18.77 -19.23 19.06
N ALA A 141 -19.76 -18.65 18.36
CA ALA A 141 -20.83 -19.41 17.72
C ALA A 141 -20.24 -20.36 16.65
N LEU A 142 -19.42 -19.85 15.74
CA LEU A 142 -18.75 -20.64 14.72
C LEU A 142 -17.90 -21.77 15.32
N ALA A 143 -17.12 -21.48 16.37
CA ALA A 143 -16.33 -22.52 17.06
C ALA A 143 -17.19 -23.65 17.65
N SER A 144 -18.39 -23.31 18.14
CA SER A 144 -19.34 -24.28 18.68
C SER A 144 -20.00 -25.12 17.57
N GLU A 145 -20.34 -24.50 16.45
CA GLU A 145 -20.90 -25.17 15.27
C GLU A 145 -19.89 -26.14 14.62
N LEU A 146 -18.60 -25.77 14.59
CA LEU A 146 -17.52 -26.65 14.15
C LEU A 146 -17.33 -27.83 15.10
N ALA A 147 -17.31 -27.59 16.41
CA ALA A 147 -17.13 -28.63 17.41
C ALA A 147 -18.31 -29.62 17.47
N SER A 148 -19.50 -29.19 17.03
CA SER A 148 -20.70 -30.03 16.95
C SER A 148 -20.94 -30.64 15.58
N GLU A 149 -19.99 -30.49 14.63
CA GLU A 149 -20.07 -30.96 13.25
C GLU A 149 -21.30 -30.45 12.46
N GLN A 150 -21.91 -29.35 12.92
CA GLN A 150 -23.07 -28.73 12.28
C GLN A 150 -22.68 -27.87 11.07
N HIS A 151 -21.45 -27.32 11.08
CA HIS A 151 -20.92 -26.46 10.02
C HIS A 151 -19.52 -26.92 9.59
N PRO A 152 -19.34 -28.16 9.08
CA PRO A 152 -18.02 -28.76 8.86
C PRO A 152 -17.20 -28.11 7.74
N ILE A 153 -17.84 -27.31 6.87
CA ILE A 153 -17.18 -26.62 5.75
C ILE A 153 -17.26 -25.13 6.02
N LEU A 154 -16.12 -24.47 6.10
CA LEU A 154 -16.03 -23.02 6.28
C LEU A 154 -16.42 -22.30 4.99
N ASP A 155 -17.29 -21.30 5.10
CA ASP A 155 -17.62 -20.43 3.97
C ASP A 155 -16.65 -19.23 3.87
N ASN A 156 -16.90 -18.35 2.90
CA ASN A 156 -16.08 -17.15 2.70
C ASN A 156 -16.23 -16.11 3.82
N LYS A 157 -17.34 -16.11 4.56
CA LYS A 157 -17.56 -15.24 5.71
C LYS A 157 -16.75 -15.78 6.91
N ASP A 158 -16.83 -17.08 7.17
CA ASP A 158 -16.08 -17.76 8.23
C ASP A 158 -14.58 -17.59 8.03
N SER A 159 -14.10 -17.83 6.80
CA SER A 159 -12.69 -17.68 6.44
C SER A 159 -12.20 -16.26 6.67
N ARG A 160 -13.01 -15.24 6.34
CA ARG A 160 -12.67 -13.83 6.59
C ARG A 160 -12.64 -13.51 8.08
N MET A 161 -13.59 -14.03 8.85
CA MET A 161 -13.64 -13.85 10.29
C MET A 161 -12.44 -14.50 11.00
N LEU A 162 -12.09 -15.74 10.63
CA LEU A 162 -10.94 -16.46 11.17
C LEU A 162 -9.62 -15.81 10.77
N THR A 163 -9.49 -15.36 9.52
CA THR A 163 -8.34 -14.57 9.05
C THR A 163 -8.15 -13.32 9.89
N LYS A 164 -9.22 -12.51 10.05
CA LYS A 164 -9.15 -11.30 10.85
C LYS A 164 -8.80 -11.58 12.30
N TYR A 165 -9.39 -12.62 12.89
CA TYR A 165 -9.07 -13.05 14.25
C TYR A 165 -7.60 -13.43 14.40
N THR A 166 -7.09 -14.28 13.50
CA THR A 166 -5.72 -14.77 13.53
C THR A 166 -4.72 -13.63 13.41
N ILE A 167 -4.93 -12.70 12.47
CA ILE A 167 -4.05 -11.54 12.30
C ILE A 167 -4.11 -10.61 13.51
N ASN A 168 -5.29 -10.37 14.10
CA ASN A 168 -5.38 -9.56 15.31
C ASN A 168 -4.77 -10.26 16.53
N TYR A 169 -4.86 -11.59 16.63
CA TYR A 169 -4.21 -12.36 17.68
C TYR A 169 -2.69 -12.25 17.59
N CYS A 170 -2.15 -12.30 16.38
CA CYS A 170 -0.71 -12.19 16.09
C CYS A 170 -0.25 -10.74 15.79
N ALA A 171 -1.04 -9.72 16.14
CA ALA A 171 -0.82 -8.35 15.67
C ALA A 171 0.55 -7.78 16.07
N THR A 172 1.12 -8.20 17.20
CA THR A 172 2.43 -7.73 17.63
C THR A 172 3.53 -8.13 16.67
N ASP A 173 3.59 -9.42 16.34
CA ASP A 173 4.64 -9.96 15.48
C ASP A 173 4.46 -9.45 14.04
N ILE A 174 3.21 -9.47 13.56
CA ILE A 174 2.86 -8.97 12.22
C ILE A 174 3.23 -7.49 12.07
N MET A 175 2.83 -6.63 13.01
CA MET A 175 3.18 -5.21 12.91
C MET A 175 4.68 -4.97 12.99
N GLN A 176 5.44 -5.77 13.75
CA GLN A 176 6.90 -5.64 13.84
C GLN A 176 7.60 -6.05 12.54
N GLU A 177 7.16 -7.17 11.94
CA GLU A 177 7.66 -7.65 10.66
C GLU A 177 7.31 -6.68 9.52
N ASP A 178 6.06 -6.23 9.45
CA ASP A 178 5.62 -5.23 8.47
C ASP A 178 6.42 -3.92 8.65
N VAL A 179 6.67 -3.46 9.89
CA VAL A 179 7.49 -2.25 10.13
C VAL A 179 8.88 -2.39 9.51
N ALA A 180 9.57 -3.50 9.76
CA ALA A 180 10.91 -3.73 9.21
C ALA A 180 10.89 -3.80 7.67
N THR A 181 9.89 -4.46 7.11
CA THR A 181 9.70 -4.61 5.67
C THR A 181 9.40 -3.26 5.00
N ILE A 182 8.51 -2.45 5.58
CA ILE A 182 8.21 -1.09 5.11
C ILE A 182 9.46 -0.23 5.14
N GLU A 183 10.23 -0.24 6.23
CA GLU A 183 11.47 0.55 6.34
C GLU A 183 12.47 0.20 5.23
N TYR A 184 12.62 -1.09 4.92
CA TYR A 184 13.46 -1.55 3.83
C TYR A 184 12.97 -1.07 2.45
N ILE A 185 11.68 -1.25 2.14
CA ILE A 185 11.07 -0.86 0.87
C ILE A 185 11.12 0.67 0.64
N VAL A 186 10.81 1.46 1.68
CA VAL A 186 10.77 2.93 1.59
C VAL A 186 12.16 3.53 1.30
N GLN A 187 13.23 2.87 1.74
CA GLN A 187 14.60 3.31 1.49
C GLN A 187 15.11 2.99 0.09
N LYS A 188 14.49 2.04 -0.64
CA LYS A 188 14.92 1.68 -2.00
C LYS A 188 14.69 2.82 -2.99
N PRO A 189 15.68 3.18 -3.83
CA PRO A 189 15.53 4.27 -4.77
C PRO A 189 14.58 3.96 -5.93
N TYR A 190 14.44 2.68 -6.33
CA TYR A 190 13.76 2.26 -7.57
C TYR A 190 14.23 3.02 -8.81
N LEU A 191 15.52 3.35 -8.82
CA LEU A 191 16.25 3.97 -9.91
C LEU A 191 17.63 3.30 -9.96
N LEU A 192 18.19 3.18 -11.16
CA LEU A 192 19.54 2.66 -11.33
C LEU A 192 20.57 3.71 -10.90
N ASP A 193 21.73 3.24 -10.46
CA ASP A 193 22.88 4.10 -10.21
C ASP A 193 23.54 4.43 -11.55
N HIS A 194 23.58 5.72 -11.89
CA HIS A 194 24.22 6.25 -13.10
C HIS A 194 25.44 7.11 -12.77
N SER A 195 26.02 6.97 -11.57
CA SER A 195 27.18 7.75 -11.14
C SER A 195 28.41 7.61 -12.06
N ASP A 196 28.50 6.47 -12.76
CA ASP A 196 29.57 6.18 -13.73
C ASP A 196 29.28 6.67 -15.16
N ASP A 197 28.09 7.21 -15.45
CA ASP A 197 27.73 7.79 -16.75
C ASP A 197 27.73 9.33 -16.69
N PRO A 198 28.83 10.00 -17.09
CA PRO A 198 28.94 11.46 -17.03
C PRO A 198 28.01 12.20 -18.01
N GLN A 199 27.38 11.49 -18.96
CA GLN A 199 26.45 12.10 -19.91
C GLN A 199 24.98 11.89 -19.53
N PHE A 200 24.72 11.06 -18.52
CA PHE A 200 23.39 10.67 -18.10
C PHE A 200 22.52 11.86 -17.71
N SER A 201 21.25 11.82 -18.13
CA SER A 201 20.21 12.73 -17.68
C SER A 201 18.84 12.10 -17.87
N TYR A 202 17.98 12.19 -16.85
CA TYR A 202 16.57 11.78 -16.95
C TYR A 202 15.72 12.68 -17.87
N LEU A 203 16.30 13.77 -18.41
CA LEU A 203 15.60 14.77 -19.21
C LEU A 203 16.04 14.78 -20.68
N LYS A 204 17.01 13.96 -21.07
CA LYS A 204 17.59 13.93 -22.42
C LYS A 204 17.15 12.70 -23.19
#